data_AF-A0A9D6WQD7-F1
#
_entry.id   AF-A0A9D6WQD7-F1
#
_cell.length_a   1.000
_cell.length_b   1.000
_cell.length_c   1.000
_cell.angle_alpha   90.00
_cell.angle_beta   90.00
_cell.angle_gamma   90.00
#
_symmetry.space_group_name_H-M   'P 1'
#
loop_
_entity.id
_entity.type
_entity.pdbx_description
1 polymer ?
#
loop_
_entity_poly.entity_id
_entity_poly.type
_entity_poly.pdbx_seq_one_letter_code
_entity_poly.pdbx_strand_id
1 'polypeptide(L)'
;MLNFQADRIEMVLSAHKATARVWGGRLTPRTIQFHIAPAATTKLARLESLTEEIALALGARTARLTRTDGTLSVEVPRTDSRFVSLADLDRQLHASRDETTRRALSLPGTAIPGLDAECVPLLLRLSSPDVAHVLIAGTTGSGKTELARTILASLTQHQKPRDLLLALFDPKLRGLEPFAHLPHLLFPIARDPAEMIARMSYLTAEMERRERDAQFNARPRIVIAIDELADALQTCGRELGDPLTRLVQRGRSAGISVIACTQKPAANVVGTLLKANFPVRLVGRVASAEDARVAAGIGGTGAE
;
A
#
# COMPACT_ATOMS: atom_id res chain seq x y z
N MET A 1 24.68 -2.07 22.03
CA MET A 1 24.80 -1.38 20.73
C MET A 1 23.78 -0.25 20.58
N LEU A 2 22.47 -0.50 20.79
CA LEU A 2 21.44 0.55 20.71
C LEU A 2 21.61 1.67 21.74
N ASN A 3 21.93 1.36 23.00
CA ASN A 3 22.17 2.39 24.03
C ASN A 3 23.33 3.32 23.63
N PHE A 4 24.41 2.77 23.09
CA PHE A 4 25.53 3.56 22.57
C PHE A 4 25.12 4.48 21.40
N GLN A 5 24.26 4.00 20.51
CA GLN A 5 23.72 4.85 19.43
C GLN A 5 22.80 5.95 20.00
N ALA A 6 21.98 5.64 21.00
CA ALA A 6 21.17 6.63 21.71
C ALA A 6 22.04 7.72 22.36
N ASP A 7 23.09 7.33 23.10
CA ASP A 7 24.03 8.27 23.73
C ASP A 7 24.71 9.17 22.70
N ARG A 8 25.07 8.62 21.52
CA ARG A 8 25.65 9.42 20.43
C ARG A 8 24.67 10.42 19.84
N ILE A 9 23.38 10.05 19.70
CA ILE A 9 22.34 10.99 19.27
C ILE A 9 22.24 12.14 20.28
N GLU A 10 22.12 11.83 21.57
CA GLU A 10 22.04 12.85 22.63
C GLU A 10 23.27 13.75 22.66
N MET A 11 24.46 13.18 22.47
CA MET A 11 25.72 13.93 22.41
C MET A 11 25.75 14.93 21.26
N VAL A 12 25.37 14.52 20.04
CA VAL A 12 25.29 15.41 18.87
C VAL A 12 24.30 16.54 19.14
N LEU A 13 23.10 16.19 19.61
CA LEU A 13 22.05 17.17 19.90
C LEU A 13 22.49 18.18 20.97
N SER A 14 23.16 17.72 22.03
CA SER A 14 23.69 18.58 23.08
C SER A 14 24.79 19.52 22.58
N ALA A 15 25.76 18.99 21.81
CA ALA A 15 26.86 19.77 21.24
C ALA A 15 26.36 20.93 20.37
N HIS A 16 25.25 20.72 19.66
CA HIS A 16 24.62 21.72 18.81
C HIS A 16 23.51 22.52 19.51
N LYS A 17 23.44 22.53 20.85
CA LYS A 17 22.44 23.27 21.66
C LYS A 17 20.98 22.97 21.26
N ALA A 18 20.72 21.74 20.84
CA ALA A 18 19.40 21.23 20.45
C ALA A 18 18.97 20.12 21.42
N THR A 19 19.04 20.41 22.72
CA THR A 19 18.89 19.41 23.79
C THR A 19 17.62 18.57 23.64
N ALA A 20 17.80 17.26 23.61
CA ALA A 20 16.74 16.27 23.62
C ALA A 20 17.26 14.98 24.25
N ARG A 21 16.33 14.17 24.77
CA ARG A 21 16.64 12.87 25.38
C ARG A 21 16.05 11.73 24.55
N VAL A 22 16.83 10.68 24.35
CA VAL A 22 16.37 9.41 23.79
C VAL A 22 15.87 8.55 24.94
N TRP A 23 14.57 8.24 24.94
CA TRP A 23 13.94 7.49 26.03
C TRP A 23 13.57 6.05 25.64
N GLY A 24 13.67 5.72 24.35
CA GLY A 24 13.38 4.39 23.84
C GLY A 24 13.67 4.28 22.36
N GLY A 25 13.29 3.15 21.79
CA GLY A 25 13.38 2.96 20.36
C GLY A 25 12.68 1.69 19.90
N ARG A 26 12.51 1.59 18.59
CA ARG A 26 11.86 0.48 17.91
C ARG A 26 12.79 -0.04 16.81
N LEU A 27 12.99 -1.34 16.80
CA LEU A 27 13.64 -2.04 15.71
C LEU A 27 12.58 -2.47 14.71
N THR A 28 12.68 -2.00 13.48
CA THR A 28 11.87 -2.50 12.35
C THR A 28 12.76 -3.39 11.45
N PRO A 29 12.21 -4.09 10.46
CA PRO A 29 13.02 -4.88 9.52
C PRO A 29 14.04 -4.06 8.72
N ARG A 30 13.78 -2.77 8.48
CA ARG A 30 14.63 -1.91 7.64
C ARG A 30 15.30 -0.78 8.40
N THR A 31 14.73 -0.34 9.52
CA THR A 31 15.17 0.87 10.22
C THR A 31 15.23 0.65 11.74
N ILE A 32 15.96 1.53 12.39
CA ILE A 32 15.96 1.70 13.84
C ILE A 32 15.35 3.07 14.08
N GLN A 33 14.29 3.12 14.86
CA GLN A 33 13.67 4.37 15.30
C GLN A 33 14.09 4.63 16.74
N PHE A 34 14.69 5.78 17.01
CA PHE A 34 15.01 6.26 18.35
C PHE A 34 13.98 7.30 18.75
N HIS A 35 13.22 7.06 19.82
CA HIS A 35 12.21 7.99 20.30
C HIS A 35 12.87 9.11 21.08
N ILE A 36 12.57 10.35 20.69
CA ILE A 36 13.21 11.55 21.20
C ILE A 36 12.19 12.43 21.91
N ALA A 37 12.56 12.90 23.09
CA ALA A 37 11.86 13.93 23.85
C ALA A 37 12.70 15.22 23.84
N PRO A 38 12.39 16.20 22.97
CA PRO A 38 13.09 17.47 22.96
C PRO A 38 12.77 18.31 24.20
N ALA A 39 13.73 19.09 24.66
CA ALA A 39 13.48 20.11 25.69
C ALA A 39 12.50 21.16 25.17
N ALA A 40 11.71 21.77 26.06
CA ALA A 40 10.70 22.77 25.69
C ALA A 40 11.27 23.97 24.91
N THR A 41 12.57 24.25 25.07
CA THR A 41 13.29 25.33 24.38
C THR A 41 13.78 24.96 22.98
N THR A 42 13.73 23.69 22.60
CA THR A 42 14.32 23.17 21.36
C THR A 42 13.31 23.27 20.22
N LYS A 43 13.63 24.10 19.20
CA LYS A 43 12.82 24.20 17.98
C LYS A 43 12.97 22.93 17.14
N LEU A 44 11.85 22.39 16.65
CA LEU A 44 11.85 21.19 15.78
C LEU A 44 12.71 21.35 14.52
N ALA A 45 12.65 22.52 13.87
CA ALA A 45 13.47 22.81 12.70
C ALA A 45 14.99 22.65 12.95
N ARG A 46 15.43 22.86 14.20
CA ARG A 46 16.84 22.66 14.58
C ARG A 46 17.19 21.17 14.72
N LEU A 47 16.23 20.34 15.15
CA LEU A 47 16.43 18.89 15.20
C LEU A 47 16.47 18.31 13.78
N GLU A 48 15.58 18.81 12.93
CA GLU A 48 15.52 18.44 11.52
C GLU A 48 16.80 18.83 10.77
N SER A 49 17.36 20.02 11.02
CA SER A 49 18.63 20.42 10.42
C SER A 49 19.83 19.58 10.89
N LEU A 50 19.72 18.84 11.99
CA LEU A 50 20.81 18.03 12.56
C LEU A 50 20.77 16.55 12.14
N THR A 51 19.83 16.16 11.28
CA THR A 51 19.70 14.75 10.88
C THR A 51 20.93 14.22 10.15
N GLU A 52 21.63 15.08 9.39
CA GLU A 52 22.86 14.66 8.69
C GLU A 52 24.01 14.40 9.66
N GLU A 53 24.22 15.27 10.66
CA GLU A 53 25.22 15.07 11.70
C GLU A 53 24.92 13.84 12.55
N ILE A 54 23.64 13.59 12.85
CA ILE A 54 23.22 12.37 13.54
C ILE A 54 23.52 11.15 12.68
N ALA A 55 23.21 11.17 11.38
CA ALA A 55 23.52 10.06 10.48
C ALA A 55 25.03 9.77 10.45
N LEU A 56 25.85 10.82 10.32
CA LEU A 56 27.31 10.73 10.33
C LEU A 56 27.84 10.14 11.64
N ALA A 57 27.35 10.64 12.78
CA ALA A 57 27.72 10.12 14.09
C ALA A 57 27.33 8.64 14.23
N LEU A 58 26.19 8.22 13.69
CA LEU A 58 25.77 6.82 13.78
C LEU A 58 26.43 5.91 12.74
N GLY A 59 27.23 6.46 11.81
CA GLY A 59 27.75 5.72 10.66
C GLY A 59 26.64 5.24 9.71
N ALA A 60 25.48 5.89 9.74
CA ALA A 60 24.34 5.58 8.91
C ALA A 60 24.39 6.37 7.60
N ARG A 61 23.80 5.81 6.53
CA ARG A 61 23.74 6.49 5.22
C ARG A 61 22.90 7.76 5.26
N THR A 62 21.82 7.74 6.03
CA THR A 62 20.88 8.85 6.22
C THR A 62 20.25 8.73 7.60
N ALA A 63 19.68 9.82 8.09
CA ALA A 63 18.72 9.80 9.18
C ALA A 63 17.54 10.68 8.79
N ARG A 64 16.35 10.37 9.30
CA ARG A 64 15.16 11.21 9.13
C ARG A 64 14.50 11.46 10.47
N LEU A 65 13.97 12.66 10.63
CA LEU A 65 13.11 12.99 11.75
C LEU A 65 11.67 12.69 11.34
N THR A 66 10.97 11.83 12.10
CA THR A 66 9.58 11.47 11.85
C THR A 66 8.73 11.80 13.07
N ARG A 67 7.46 12.11 12.84
CA ARG A 67 6.49 12.36 13.91
C ARG A 67 5.27 11.47 13.71
N THR A 68 5.03 10.57 14.66
CA THR A 68 3.89 9.63 14.63
C THR A 68 3.22 9.65 15.99
N ASP A 69 1.89 9.84 16.03
CA ASP A 69 1.08 9.87 17.26
C ASP A 69 1.64 10.78 18.37
N GLY A 70 2.12 11.96 17.96
CA GLY A 70 2.71 12.94 18.89
C GLY A 70 4.13 12.60 19.36
N THR A 71 4.66 11.43 19.03
CA THR A 71 6.03 11.01 19.33
C THR A 71 6.97 11.45 18.21
N LEU A 72 8.08 12.10 18.59
CA LEU A 72 9.15 12.46 17.67
C LEU A 72 10.21 11.36 17.68
N SER A 73 10.67 10.93 16.51
CA SER A 73 11.62 9.84 16.37
C SER A 73 12.70 10.19 15.35
N VAL A 74 13.94 9.79 15.62
CA VAL A 74 15.00 9.73 14.59
C VAL A 74 15.06 8.32 14.04
N GLU A 75 14.82 8.19 12.75
CA GLU A 75 14.88 6.93 12.02
C GLU A 75 16.18 6.83 11.24
N VAL A 76 16.90 5.73 11.44
CA VAL A 76 18.12 5.40 10.68
C VAL A 76 17.99 4.03 10.01
N PRO A 77 18.56 3.84 8.80
CA PRO A 77 18.58 2.54 8.15
C PRO A 77 19.42 1.54 8.94
N ARG A 78 18.98 0.29 8.96
CA ARG A 78 19.74 -0.82 9.52
C ARG A 78 20.86 -1.24 8.57
N THR A 79 22.01 -1.59 9.15
CA THR A 79 23.11 -2.21 8.41
C THR A 79 22.76 -3.63 7.96
N ASP A 80 21.94 -4.34 8.74
CA ASP A 80 21.45 -5.69 8.49
C ASP A 80 20.01 -5.71 7.96
N SER A 81 19.58 -4.68 7.22
CA SER A 81 18.20 -4.54 6.75
C SER A 81 17.73 -5.80 6.01
N ARG A 82 16.56 -6.31 6.38
CA ARG A 82 15.96 -7.48 5.74
C ARG A 82 14.70 -7.10 4.98
N PHE A 83 14.47 -7.77 3.86
CA PHE A 83 13.17 -7.73 3.21
C PHE A 83 12.15 -8.49 4.06
N VAL A 84 10.91 -8.01 4.04
CA VAL A 84 9.78 -8.73 4.61
C VAL A 84 9.18 -9.56 3.49
N SER A 85 9.29 -10.88 3.59
CA SER A 85 8.68 -11.79 2.60
C SER A 85 7.24 -12.10 2.98
N LEU A 86 6.42 -12.52 2.00
CA LEU A 86 5.06 -13.02 2.28
C LEU A 86 5.08 -14.21 3.26
N ALA A 87 6.09 -15.08 3.15
CA ALA A 87 6.27 -16.20 4.08
C ALA A 87 6.56 -15.73 5.52
N ASP A 88 7.25 -14.61 5.72
CA ASP A 88 7.46 -14.04 7.05
C ASP A 88 6.14 -13.50 7.63
N LEU A 89 5.31 -12.85 6.79
CA LEU A 89 4.00 -12.35 7.17
C LEU A 89 3.07 -13.50 7.59
N ASP A 90 3.01 -14.57 6.79
CA ASP A 90 2.19 -15.74 7.09
C ASP A 90 2.64 -16.42 8.39
N ARG A 91 3.96 -16.57 8.58
CA ARG A 91 4.51 -17.14 9.81
C ARG A 91 4.12 -16.32 11.04
N GLN A 92 4.18 -14.99 10.95
CA GLN A 92 3.77 -14.11 12.05
C GLN A 92 2.27 -14.18 12.32
N LEU A 93 1.42 -14.20 11.28
CA LEU A 93 -0.02 -14.33 11.45
C LEU A 93 -0.39 -15.66 12.09
N HIS A 94 0.20 -16.76 11.66
CA HIS A 94 -0.03 -18.08 12.25
C HIS A 94 0.48 -18.20 13.69
N ALA A 95 1.54 -17.48 14.04
CA ALA A 95 2.07 -17.40 15.41
C ALA A 95 1.26 -16.46 16.32
N SER A 96 0.32 -15.67 15.77
CA SER A 96 -0.48 -14.74 16.55
C SER A 96 -1.33 -15.46 17.59
N ARG A 97 -1.33 -14.94 18.82
CA ARG A 97 -2.18 -15.46 19.91
C ARG A 97 -3.65 -15.14 19.70
N ASP A 98 -3.96 -14.11 18.91
CA ASP A 98 -5.32 -13.73 18.58
C ASP A 98 -5.91 -14.66 17.51
N GLU A 99 -6.97 -15.39 17.88
CA GLU A 99 -7.70 -16.29 16.98
C GLU A 99 -8.31 -15.53 15.80
N THR A 100 -8.76 -14.28 16.00
CA THR A 100 -9.38 -13.46 14.96
C THR A 100 -8.36 -13.18 13.86
N THR A 101 -7.17 -12.73 14.25
CA THR A 101 -6.02 -12.54 13.36
C THR A 101 -5.62 -13.84 12.65
N ARG A 102 -5.55 -14.97 13.36
CA ARG A 102 -5.20 -16.27 12.75
C ARG A 102 -6.20 -16.72 11.68
N ARG A 103 -7.49 -16.42 11.86
CA ARG A 103 -8.54 -16.78 10.89
C ARG A 103 -8.80 -15.71 9.84
N ALA A 104 -8.19 -14.54 9.92
CA ALA A 104 -8.49 -13.44 9.02
C ALA A 104 -8.32 -13.82 7.54
N LEU A 105 -7.31 -14.61 7.20
CA LEU A 105 -7.03 -15.05 5.83
C LEU A 105 -8.06 -16.04 5.27
N SER A 106 -8.83 -16.71 6.15
CA SER A 106 -9.93 -17.58 5.72
C SER A 106 -11.15 -16.79 5.23
N LEU A 107 -11.22 -15.49 5.54
CA LEU A 107 -12.28 -14.60 5.08
C LEU A 107 -12.01 -14.22 3.60
N PRO A 108 -12.95 -14.49 2.68
CA PRO A 108 -12.75 -14.19 1.26
C PRO A 108 -12.44 -12.70 1.01
N GLY A 109 -11.46 -12.47 0.14
CA GLY A 109 -10.95 -11.14 -0.19
C GLY A 109 -10.01 -10.54 0.86
N THR A 110 -9.45 -11.32 1.78
CA THR A 110 -8.44 -10.82 2.75
C THR A 110 -7.03 -11.08 2.25
N ALA A 111 -6.21 -10.02 2.21
CA ALA A 111 -4.82 -10.04 1.80
C ALA A 111 -3.91 -9.44 2.88
N ILE A 112 -2.60 -9.69 2.77
CA ILE A 112 -1.59 -9.18 3.70
C ILE A 112 -0.57 -8.35 2.91
N PRO A 113 -0.73 -7.02 2.84
CA PRO A 113 0.19 -6.18 2.08
C PRO A 113 1.59 -6.02 2.69
N GLY A 114 1.73 -6.20 4.01
CA GLY A 114 2.97 -5.92 4.72
C GLY A 114 2.81 -5.84 6.23
N LEU A 115 3.73 -5.13 6.87
CA LEU A 115 3.69 -4.82 8.30
C LEU A 115 3.33 -3.34 8.52
N ASP A 116 2.70 -3.04 9.64
CA ASP A 116 2.55 -1.68 10.14
C ASP A 116 3.83 -1.18 10.85
N ALA A 117 3.75 0.01 11.45
CA ALA A 117 4.85 0.62 12.18
C ALA A 117 5.25 -0.21 13.42
N GLU A 118 4.31 -0.93 14.01
CA GLU A 118 4.46 -1.81 15.17
C GLU A 118 5.05 -3.17 14.80
N CYS A 119 5.35 -3.39 13.51
CA CYS A 119 5.81 -4.66 12.95
C CYS A 119 4.76 -5.78 13.08
N VAL A 120 3.48 -5.42 13.07
CA VAL A 120 2.34 -6.34 13.06
C VAL A 120 1.82 -6.47 11.61
N PRO A 121 1.50 -7.69 11.14
CA PRO A 121 0.93 -7.87 9.81
C PRO A 121 -0.37 -7.08 9.61
N LEU A 122 -0.38 -6.24 8.57
CA LEU A 122 -1.55 -5.46 8.17
C LEU A 122 -2.52 -6.37 7.41
N LEU A 123 -3.82 -6.28 7.68
CA LEU A 123 -4.85 -7.06 7.00
C LEU A 123 -5.73 -6.17 6.11
N LEU A 124 -5.72 -6.47 4.81
CA LEU A 124 -6.50 -5.76 3.80
C LEU A 124 -7.72 -6.60 3.41
N ARG A 125 -8.90 -6.24 3.93
CA ARG A 125 -10.14 -7.00 3.75
C ARG A 125 -11.04 -6.36 2.69
N LEU A 126 -10.95 -6.83 1.45
CA LEU A 126 -11.74 -6.31 0.31
C LEU A 126 -13.26 -6.52 0.46
N SER A 127 -13.69 -7.40 1.38
CA SER A 127 -15.09 -7.57 1.74
C SER A 127 -15.65 -6.47 2.66
N SER A 128 -14.77 -5.67 3.28
CA SER A 128 -15.18 -4.61 4.19
C SER A 128 -15.68 -3.36 3.45
N PRO A 129 -16.69 -2.65 4.00
CA PRO A 129 -17.21 -1.40 3.47
C PRO A 129 -16.15 -0.36 3.13
N ASP A 130 -15.21 -0.17 4.05
CA ASP A 130 -14.24 0.92 4.02
C ASP A 130 -12.97 0.55 3.24
N VAL A 131 -12.96 -0.61 2.56
CA VAL A 131 -11.76 -1.17 1.90
C VAL A 131 -12.03 -1.63 0.47
N ALA A 132 -13.29 -1.78 0.07
CA ALA A 132 -13.73 -2.52 -1.13
C ALA A 132 -12.93 -2.25 -2.42
N HIS A 133 -12.33 -1.06 -2.56
CA HIS A 133 -11.41 -0.70 -3.62
C HIS A 133 -10.13 -0.08 -3.06
N VAL A 134 -9.00 -0.40 -3.68
CA VAL A 134 -7.66 -0.03 -3.22
C VAL A 134 -6.91 0.66 -4.33
N LEU A 135 -6.35 1.83 -4.04
CA LEU A 135 -5.40 2.52 -4.91
C LEU A 135 -3.99 2.34 -4.38
N ILE A 136 -3.05 2.02 -5.27
CA ILE A 136 -1.62 1.99 -4.97
C ILE A 136 -0.91 3.03 -5.84
N ALA A 137 -0.35 4.07 -5.21
CA ALA A 137 0.32 5.16 -5.92
C ALA A 137 1.81 5.20 -5.59
N GLY A 138 2.64 5.56 -6.57
CA GLY A 138 4.07 5.75 -6.34
C GLY A 138 4.87 5.78 -7.63
N THR A 139 6.02 6.44 -7.59
CA THR A 139 6.97 6.54 -8.71
C THR A 139 7.63 5.20 -9.04
N THR A 140 8.32 5.14 -10.18
CA THR A 140 9.15 3.97 -10.53
C THR A 140 10.16 3.66 -9.41
N GLY A 141 10.23 2.39 -9.02
CA GLY A 141 11.11 1.94 -7.94
C GLY A 141 10.59 2.18 -6.52
N SER A 142 9.40 2.78 -6.35
CA SER A 142 8.76 2.94 -5.03
C SER A 142 8.21 1.63 -4.42
N GLY A 143 8.16 0.56 -5.21
CA GLY A 143 7.60 -0.74 -4.79
C GLY A 143 6.12 -0.94 -5.15
N LYS A 144 5.47 -0.01 -5.85
CA LYS A 144 4.06 -0.12 -6.30
C LYS A 144 3.68 -1.49 -6.87
N THR A 145 4.42 -1.93 -7.89
CA THR A 145 4.15 -3.21 -8.57
C THR A 145 4.40 -4.39 -7.64
N GLU A 146 5.48 -4.40 -6.86
CA GLU A 146 5.74 -5.46 -5.89
C GLU A 146 4.69 -5.54 -4.78
N LEU A 147 4.16 -4.39 -4.34
CA LEU A 147 3.06 -4.35 -3.36
C LEU A 147 1.77 -4.92 -3.96
N ALA A 148 1.43 -4.56 -5.19
CA ALA A 148 0.28 -5.14 -5.90
C ALA A 148 0.44 -6.66 -6.06
N ARG A 149 1.62 -7.12 -6.47
CA ARG A 149 1.95 -8.56 -6.56
C ARG A 149 1.83 -9.25 -5.22
N THR A 150 2.32 -8.63 -4.14
CA THR A 150 2.22 -9.18 -2.78
C THR A 150 0.78 -9.36 -2.36
N ILE A 151 -0.07 -8.36 -2.61
CA ILE A 151 -1.51 -8.45 -2.32
C ILE A 151 -2.17 -9.57 -3.15
N LEU A 152 -1.91 -9.63 -4.45
CA LEU A 152 -2.50 -10.66 -5.33
C LEU A 152 -2.01 -12.07 -4.97
N ALA A 153 -0.73 -12.24 -4.69
CA ALA A 153 -0.15 -13.51 -4.27
C ALA A 153 -0.72 -13.95 -2.91
N SER A 154 -0.87 -13.02 -1.96
CA SER A 154 -1.52 -13.29 -0.68
C SER A 154 -2.97 -13.75 -0.87
N LEU A 155 -3.73 -13.14 -1.78
CA LEU A 155 -5.10 -13.58 -2.08
C LEU A 155 -5.13 -15.00 -2.66
N THR A 156 -4.32 -15.29 -3.68
CA THR A 156 -4.36 -16.57 -4.40
C THR A 156 -3.74 -17.72 -3.62
N GLN A 157 -2.79 -17.43 -2.72
CA GLN A 157 -2.22 -18.40 -1.80
C GLN A 157 -3.23 -18.88 -0.76
N HIS A 158 -4.09 -17.98 -0.26
CA HIS A 158 -4.99 -18.29 0.85
C HIS A 158 -6.42 -18.63 0.43
N GLN A 159 -6.80 -18.36 -0.82
CA GLN A 159 -8.18 -18.53 -1.31
C GLN A 159 -8.22 -19.41 -2.54
N LYS A 160 -9.22 -20.28 -2.63
CA LYS A 160 -9.40 -21.19 -3.78
C LYS A 160 -10.12 -20.46 -4.93
N PRO A 161 -9.97 -20.91 -6.20
CA PRO A 161 -10.67 -20.30 -7.34
C PRO A 161 -12.21 -20.23 -7.20
N ARG A 162 -12.81 -21.17 -6.46
CA ARG A 162 -14.26 -21.15 -6.16
C ARG A 162 -14.69 -19.99 -5.26
N ASP A 163 -13.76 -19.43 -4.49
CA ASP A 163 -14.00 -18.37 -3.52
C ASP A 163 -13.55 -16.99 -4.06
N LEU A 164 -12.49 -16.96 -4.87
CA LEU A 164 -11.95 -15.73 -5.46
C LEU A 164 -11.39 -15.96 -6.87
N LEU A 165 -11.74 -15.05 -7.79
CA LEU A 165 -11.21 -14.96 -9.14
C LEU A 165 -10.52 -13.60 -9.37
N LEU A 166 -9.58 -13.58 -10.31
CA LEU A 166 -8.79 -12.43 -10.70
C LEU A 166 -9.09 -12.01 -12.14
N ALA A 167 -9.22 -10.71 -12.35
CA ALA A 167 -9.27 -10.07 -13.66
C ALA A 167 -8.11 -9.08 -13.79
N LEU A 168 -7.10 -9.41 -14.59
CA LEU A 168 -5.84 -8.68 -14.62
C LEU A 168 -5.71 -7.81 -15.88
N PHE A 169 -5.32 -6.54 -15.69
CA PHE A 169 -5.12 -5.54 -16.74
C PHE A 169 -3.68 -5.00 -16.63
N ASP A 170 -2.85 -5.30 -17.63
CA ASP A 170 -1.43 -4.94 -17.67
C ASP A 170 -1.07 -4.29 -19.02
N PRO A 171 -1.39 -3.00 -19.21
CA PRO A 171 -1.10 -2.29 -20.47
C PRO A 171 0.40 -2.19 -20.77
N LYS A 172 1.26 -2.42 -19.77
CA LYS A 172 2.70 -2.25 -19.87
C LYS A 172 3.46 -3.57 -20.00
N LEU A 173 2.80 -4.72 -19.84
CA LEU A 173 3.40 -6.05 -19.85
C LEU A 173 4.55 -6.23 -18.85
N ARG A 174 4.49 -5.51 -17.73
CA ARG A 174 5.61 -5.46 -16.77
C ARG A 174 5.21 -5.92 -15.37
N GLY A 175 3.92 -5.86 -15.06
CA GLY A 175 3.43 -5.94 -13.70
C GLY A 175 2.87 -7.30 -13.34
N LEU A 176 1.99 -7.86 -14.16
CA LEU A 176 1.11 -8.95 -13.73
C LEU A 176 1.40 -10.28 -14.42
N GLU A 177 2.39 -10.33 -15.32
CA GLU A 177 2.78 -11.56 -16.03
C GLU A 177 3.04 -12.79 -15.13
N PRO A 178 3.64 -12.67 -13.93
CA PRO A 178 3.81 -13.83 -13.05
C PRO A 178 2.51 -14.57 -12.67
N PHE A 179 1.35 -13.95 -12.87
CA PHE A 179 0.04 -14.51 -12.56
C PHE A 179 -0.66 -15.16 -13.77
N ALA A 180 -0.04 -15.14 -14.97
CA ALA A 180 -0.67 -15.51 -16.24
C ALA A 180 -1.23 -16.95 -16.33
N HIS A 181 -0.76 -17.85 -15.46
CA HIS A 181 -1.14 -19.27 -15.48
C HIS A 181 -1.91 -19.71 -14.23
N LEU A 182 -2.36 -18.76 -13.40
CA LEU A 182 -3.09 -19.12 -12.19
C LEU A 182 -4.50 -19.62 -12.53
N PRO A 183 -5.00 -20.65 -11.82
CA PRO A 183 -6.36 -21.14 -11.99
C PRO A 183 -7.43 -20.14 -11.52
N HIS A 184 -7.01 -19.07 -10.83
CA HIS A 184 -7.88 -17.98 -10.39
C HIS A 184 -8.21 -16.98 -11.50
N LEU A 185 -7.53 -17.02 -12.64
CA LEU A 185 -7.79 -16.07 -13.73
C LEU A 185 -9.18 -16.32 -14.34
N LEU A 186 -10.01 -15.29 -14.36
CA LEU A 186 -11.30 -15.30 -15.03
C LEU A 186 -11.15 -15.32 -16.57
N PHE A 187 -10.08 -14.71 -17.05
CA PHE A 187 -9.65 -14.65 -18.45
C PHE A 187 -8.14 -14.41 -18.50
N PRO A 188 -7.47 -14.61 -19.66
CA PRO A 188 -6.06 -14.21 -19.85
C PRO A 188 -5.80 -12.76 -19.42
N ILE A 189 -4.54 -12.36 -19.21
CA ILE A 189 -4.21 -10.98 -18.83
C ILE A 189 -4.57 -10.02 -19.98
N ALA A 190 -5.21 -8.89 -19.67
CA ALA A 190 -5.62 -7.89 -20.67
C ALA A 190 -4.45 -6.98 -20.98
N ARG A 191 -4.06 -6.95 -22.26
CA ARG A 191 -2.81 -6.33 -22.70
C ARG A 191 -3.06 -5.18 -23.67
N ASP A 192 -3.98 -5.38 -24.61
CA ASP A 192 -4.34 -4.38 -25.61
C ASP A 192 -5.68 -3.70 -25.28
N PRO A 193 -5.98 -2.54 -25.89
CA PRO A 193 -7.16 -1.77 -25.57
C PRO A 193 -8.48 -2.49 -25.84
N ALA A 194 -8.55 -3.28 -26.92
CA ALA A 194 -9.77 -3.98 -27.30
C ALA A 194 -10.10 -5.08 -26.27
N GLU A 195 -9.09 -5.83 -25.83
CA GLU A 195 -9.24 -6.80 -24.74
C GLU A 195 -9.69 -6.13 -23.43
N MET A 196 -9.08 -5.00 -23.08
CA MET A 196 -9.42 -4.28 -21.84
C MET A 196 -10.88 -3.81 -21.85
N ILE A 197 -11.32 -3.19 -22.95
CA ILE A 197 -12.70 -2.70 -23.09
C ILE A 197 -13.69 -3.85 -23.03
N ALA A 198 -13.43 -4.95 -23.76
CA ALA A 198 -14.30 -6.12 -23.77
C ALA A 198 -14.42 -6.76 -22.38
N ARG A 199 -13.29 -6.94 -21.68
CA ARG A 199 -13.25 -7.54 -20.34
C ARG A 199 -13.89 -6.65 -19.28
N MET A 200 -13.67 -5.34 -19.35
CA MET A 200 -14.34 -4.39 -18.44
C MET A 200 -15.85 -4.35 -18.67
N SER A 201 -16.29 -4.44 -19.92
CA SER A 201 -17.71 -4.55 -20.27
C SER A 201 -18.33 -5.82 -19.69
N TYR A 202 -17.66 -6.97 -19.82
CA TYR A 202 -18.10 -8.22 -19.19
C TYR A 202 -18.21 -8.09 -17.67
N LEU A 203 -17.19 -7.54 -17.00
CA LEU A 203 -17.17 -7.35 -15.56
C LEU A 203 -18.32 -6.45 -15.07
N THR A 204 -18.64 -5.41 -15.84
CA THR A 204 -19.75 -4.50 -15.54
C THR A 204 -21.10 -5.20 -15.71
N ALA A 205 -21.27 -5.99 -16.78
CA ALA A 205 -22.48 -6.79 -16.97
C ALA A 205 -22.65 -7.86 -15.85
N GLU A 206 -21.56 -8.48 -15.40
CA GLU A 206 -21.57 -9.42 -14.29
C GLU A 206 -21.95 -8.74 -12.97
N MET A 207 -21.45 -7.53 -12.71
CA MET A 207 -21.89 -6.71 -11.57
C MET A 207 -23.41 -6.51 -11.59
N GLU A 208 -23.96 -6.04 -12.71
CA GLU A 208 -25.39 -5.76 -12.87
C GLU A 208 -26.25 -7.03 -12.83
N ARG A 209 -25.70 -8.18 -13.25
CA ARG A 209 -26.35 -9.49 -13.12
C ARG A 209 -26.46 -9.88 -11.65
N ARG A 210 -25.36 -9.77 -10.89
CA ARG A 210 -25.31 -10.13 -9.46
C ARG A 210 -26.20 -9.23 -8.61
N GLU A 211 -26.28 -7.94 -8.92
CA GLU A 211 -27.15 -7.01 -8.19
C GLU A 211 -28.64 -7.27 -8.39
N ARG A 212 -29.04 -7.77 -9.57
CA ARG A 212 -30.45 -8.13 -9.85
C ARG A 212 -30.87 -9.43 -9.17
N ASP A 213 -29.92 -10.33 -8.91
CA ASP A 213 -30.19 -11.61 -8.30
C ASP A 213 -30.00 -11.53 -6.77
N ALA A 214 -31.09 -11.25 -6.06
CA ALA A 214 -31.08 -11.14 -4.60
C ALA A 214 -30.66 -12.43 -3.87
N GLN A 215 -30.64 -13.57 -4.56
CA GLN A 215 -30.18 -14.86 -4.01
C GLN A 215 -28.69 -15.11 -4.27
N PHE A 216 -28.02 -14.23 -5.02
CA PHE A 216 -26.61 -14.40 -5.34
C PHE A 216 -25.73 -14.12 -4.12
N ASN A 217 -25.24 -15.17 -3.49
CA ASN A 217 -24.11 -15.07 -2.57
C ASN A 217 -22.90 -14.65 -3.40
N ALA A 218 -22.41 -13.41 -3.23
CA ALA A 218 -21.36 -12.70 -3.97
C ALA A 218 -19.99 -13.42 -4.09
N ARG A 219 -20.02 -14.68 -4.54
CA ARG A 219 -18.95 -15.67 -4.64
C ARG A 219 -19.03 -16.34 -6.03
N PRO A 220 -17.88 -16.60 -6.68
CA PRO A 220 -16.56 -16.14 -6.28
C PRO A 220 -16.47 -14.62 -6.30
N ARG A 221 -15.73 -14.05 -5.33
CA ARG A 221 -15.39 -12.63 -5.35
C ARG A 221 -14.49 -12.37 -6.54
N ILE A 222 -14.72 -11.29 -7.28
CA ILE A 222 -13.86 -10.92 -8.39
C ILE A 222 -12.98 -9.76 -7.94
N VAL A 223 -11.67 -9.92 -8.07
CA VAL A 223 -10.70 -8.84 -7.85
C VAL A 223 -10.13 -8.41 -9.20
N ILE A 224 -10.44 -7.19 -9.58
CA ILE A 224 -9.92 -6.53 -10.78
C ILE A 224 -8.61 -5.86 -10.38
N ALA A 225 -7.50 -6.22 -11.03
CA ALA A 225 -6.21 -5.60 -10.80
C ALA A 225 -5.72 -4.86 -12.05
N ILE A 226 -5.36 -3.59 -11.90
CA ILE A 226 -4.89 -2.73 -12.99
C ILE A 226 -3.49 -2.21 -12.64
N ASP A 227 -2.45 -2.61 -13.38
CA ASP A 227 -1.05 -2.24 -13.05
C ASP A 227 -0.74 -0.75 -13.28
N GLU A 228 -1.37 -0.12 -14.28
CA GLU A 228 -1.25 1.32 -14.50
C GLU A 228 -2.58 1.90 -14.97
N LEU A 229 -3.35 2.40 -14.02
CA LEU A 229 -4.67 2.98 -14.24
C LEU A 229 -4.61 4.20 -15.16
N ALA A 230 -3.61 5.07 -14.99
CA ALA A 230 -3.50 6.28 -15.80
C ALA A 230 -3.32 5.96 -17.28
N ASP A 231 -2.47 4.99 -17.60
CA ASP A 231 -2.22 4.59 -18.98
C ASP A 231 -3.42 3.83 -19.56
N ALA A 232 -4.05 2.92 -18.80
CA ALA A 232 -5.26 2.24 -19.26
C ALA A 232 -6.39 3.22 -19.62
N LEU A 233 -6.60 4.26 -18.80
CA LEU A 233 -7.60 5.31 -19.06
C LEU A 233 -7.19 6.26 -20.19
N GLN A 234 -5.91 6.58 -20.33
CA GLN A 234 -5.41 7.41 -21.44
C GLN A 234 -5.57 6.69 -22.78
N THR A 235 -5.30 5.38 -22.80
CA THR A 235 -5.37 4.58 -24.02
C THR A 235 -6.80 4.22 -24.41
N CYS A 236 -7.64 3.82 -23.45
CA CYS A 236 -9.01 3.35 -23.73
C CYS A 236 -10.07 4.45 -23.59
N GLY A 237 -9.73 5.60 -23.01
CA GLY A 237 -10.64 6.71 -22.81
C GLY A 237 -11.90 6.33 -22.03
N ARG A 238 -13.05 6.83 -22.50
CA ARG A 238 -14.36 6.66 -21.85
C ARG A 238 -14.88 5.23 -21.89
N GLU A 239 -14.48 4.43 -22.88
CA GLU A 239 -14.94 3.05 -23.04
C GLU A 239 -14.47 2.15 -21.89
N LEU A 240 -13.33 2.47 -21.27
CA LEU A 240 -12.89 1.85 -20.02
C LEU A 240 -13.31 2.66 -18.78
N GLY A 241 -13.21 3.99 -18.86
CA GLY A 241 -13.44 4.88 -17.73
C GLY A 241 -14.86 4.87 -17.19
N ASP A 242 -15.88 4.91 -18.06
CA ASP A 242 -17.28 4.97 -17.65
C ASP A 242 -17.73 3.63 -17.00
N PRO A 243 -17.40 2.45 -17.54
CA PRO A 243 -17.65 1.16 -16.87
C PRO A 243 -16.86 0.99 -15.57
N LEU A 244 -15.58 1.36 -15.54
CA LEU A 244 -14.77 1.28 -14.32
C LEU A 244 -15.36 2.15 -13.21
N THR A 245 -15.80 3.38 -13.53
CA THR A 245 -16.45 4.26 -12.55
C THR A 245 -17.66 3.59 -11.91
N ARG A 246 -18.51 2.95 -12.72
CA ARG A 246 -19.68 2.19 -12.22
C ARG A 246 -19.27 1.04 -11.32
N LEU A 247 -18.22 0.29 -11.68
CA LEU A 247 -17.68 -0.81 -10.88
C LEU A 247 -17.13 -0.35 -9.53
N VAL A 248 -16.40 0.76 -9.46
CA VAL A 248 -15.88 1.25 -8.17
C VAL A 248 -17.00 1.86 -7.30
N GLN A 249 -18.08 2.36 -7.91
CA GLN A 249 -19.25 2.88 -7.17
C GLN A 249 -20.17 1.79 -6.62
N ARG A 250 -20.35 0.69 -7.37
CA ARG A 250 -21.39 -0.32 -7.10
C ARG A 250 -20.85 -1.73 -6.87
N GLY A 251 -19.63 -2.02 -7.32
CA GLY A 251 -19.08 -3.38 -7.35
C GLY A 251 -19.01 -4.06 -5.98
N ARG A 252 -18.91 -3.29 -4.89
CA ARG A 252 -18.89 -3.82 -3.52
C ARG A 252 -20.05 -4.78 -3.23
N SER A 253 -21.30 -4.39 -3.56
CA SER A 253 -22.50 -5.21 -3.30
C SER A 253 -22.48 -6.51 -4.11
N ALA A 254 -21.93 -6.46 -5.32
CA ALA A 254 -21.76 -7.60 -6.22
C ALA A 254 -20.54 -8.49 -5.88
N GLY A 255 -19.77 -8.16 -4.84
CA GLY A 255 -18.52 -8.86 -4.50
C GLY A 255 -17.45 -8.67 -5.57
N ILE A 256 -17.35 -7.47 -6.13
CA ILE A 256 -16.34 -7.07 -7.11
C ILE A 256 -15.51 -5.94 -6.50
N SER A 257 -14.19 -6.14 -6.44
CA SER A 257 -13.24 -5.20 -5.86
C SER A 257 -12.22 -4.79 -6.91
N VAL A 258 -11.68 -3.58 -6.77
CA VAL A 258 -10.68 -3.03 -7.71
C VAL A 258 -9.41 -2.70 -6.93
N ILE A 259 -8.28 -3.23 -7.38
CA ILE A 259 -6.94 -2.86 -6.95
C ILE A 259 -6.27 -2.16 -8.13
N ALA A 260 -6.18 -0.85 -8.08
CA ALA A 260 -5.62 -0.04 -9.16
C ALA A 260 -4.28 0.54 -8.73
N CYS A 261 -3.31 0.48 -9.63
CA CYS A 261 -2.00 1.06 -9.42
C CYS A 261 -1.81 2.28 -10.31
N THR A 262 -1.11 3.31 -9.86
CA THR A 262 -0.67 4.40 -10.75
C THR A 262 0.65 5.06 -10.37
N GLN A 263 1.42 5.45 -11.38
CA GLN A 263 2.61 6.30 -11.22
C GLN A 263 2.31 7.80 -11.34
N LYS A 264 1.13 8.17 -11.87
CA LYS A 264 0.75 9.54 -12.20
C LYS A 264 -0.54 9.91 -11.45
N PRO A 265 -0.50 10.03 -10.12
CA PRO A 265 -1.71 10.28 -9.32
C PRO A 265 -2.38 11.62 -9.67
N ALA A 266 -1.59 12.63 -10.08
CA ALA A 266 -2.08 13.95 -10.48
C ALA A 266 -2.68 14.02 -11.90
N ALA A 267 -2.66 12.94 -12.68
CA ALA A 267 -3.24 12.97 -14.02
C ALA A 267 -4.76 13.25 -13.95
N ASN A 268 -5.23 14.23 -14.73
CA ASN A 268 -6.63 14.71 -14.70
C ASN A 268 -7.68 13.60 -14.79
N VAL A 269 -7.41 12.57 -15.60
CA VAL A 269 -8.32 11.43 -15.83
C VAL A 269 -8.47 10.54 -14.57
N VAL A 270 -7.43 10.51 -13.75
CA VAL A 270 -7.38 9.71 -12.52
C VAL A 270 -8.05 10.49 -11.37
N GLY A 271 -7.81 11.80 -11.27
CA GLY A 271 -8.26 12.65 -10.16
C GLY A 271 -9.76 12.63 -9.86
N THR A 272 -10.63 12.53 -10.88
CA THR A 272 -12.09 12.43 -10.69
C THR A 272 -12.51 11.08 -10.09
N LEU A 273 -11.86 9.99 -10.52
CA LEU A 273 -12.07 8.65 -9.99
C LEU A 273 -11.53 8.48 -8.56
N LEU A 274 -10.37 9.08 -8.27
CA LEU A 274 -9.71 8.97 -6.96
C LEU A 274 -10.52 9.57 -5.82
N LYS A 275 -11.10 10.76 -6.04
CA LYS A 275 -11.72 11.54 -4.98
C LYS A 275 -12.96 10.89 -4.36
N ALA A 276 -13.68 10.04 -5.11
CA ALA A 276 -14.98 9.53 -4.69
C ALA A 276 -15.00 8.02 -4.37
N ASN A 277 -14.10 7.21 -4.92
CA ASN A 277 -14.37 5.76 -5.02
C ASN A 277 -13.28 4.82 -4.44
N PHE A 278 -12.11 5.33 -4.02
CA PHE A 278 -11.04 4.51 -3.43
C PHE A 278 -10.82 4.88 -1.95
N PRO A 279 -11.46 4.17 -1.00
CA PRO A 279 -11.34 4.48 0.43
C PRO A 279 -9.96 4.11 1.00
N VAL A 280 -9.31 3.07 0.49
CA VAL A 280 -7.94 2.70 0.87
C VAL A 280 -6.96 3.17 -0.19
N ARG A 281 -5.95 3.93 0.24
CA ARG A 281 -4.89 4.46 -0.62
C ARG A 281 -3.53 4.14 0.00
N LEU A 282 -2.76 3.29 -0.69
CA LEU A 282 -1.41 2.90 -0.31
C LEU A 282 -0.44 3.73 -1.14
N VAL A 283 0.21 4.72 -0.53
CA VAL A 283 1.05 5.69 -1.22
C VAL A 283 2.51 5.42 -0.87
N GLY A 284 3.27 4.94 -1.86
CA GLY A 284 4.72 4.85 -1.79
C GLY A 284 5.37 6.19 -2.15
N ARG A 285 6.69 6.18 -2.35
CA ARG A 285 7.44 7.40 -2.72
C ARG A 285 6.93 8.01 -4.03
N VAL A 286 6.58 9.28 -4.02
CA VAL A 286 6.13 10.08 -5.17
C VAL A 286 7.14 11.16 -5.53
N ALA A 287 6.90 11.94 -6.59
CA ALA A 287 7.86 12.92 -7.09
C ALA A 287 7.72 14.31 -6.45
N SER A 288 6.55 14.61 -5.89
CA SER A 288 6.23 15.94 -5.38
C SER A 288 5.20 15.88 -4.24
N ALA A 289 5.17 16.91 -3.40
CA ALA A 289 4.15 17.08 -2.37
C ALA A 289 2.73 17.20 -2.96
N GLU A 290 2.61 17.71 -4.19
CA GLU A 290 1.33 17.74 -4.91
C GLU A 290 0.87 16.32 -5.28
N ASP A 291 1.75 15.49 -5.84
CA ASP A 291 1.45 14.08 -6.11
C ASP A 291 1.06 13.34 -4.84
N ALA A 292 1.78 13.60 -3.75
CA ALA A 292 1.51 12.99 -2.44
C ALA A 292 0.10 13.37 -1.95
N ARG A 293 -0.24 14.65 -2.04
CA ARG A 293 -1.56 15.17 -1.66
C ARG A 293 -2.67 14.61 -2.52
N VAL A 294 -2.48 14.50 -3.83
CA VAL A 294 -3.50 13.93 -4.74
C VAL A 294 -3.66 12.43 -4.50
N ALA A 295 -2.55 11.70 -4.34
CA ALA A 295 -2.56 10.26 -4.11
C ALA A 295 -3.16 9.87 -2.75
N ALA A 296 -2.78 10.56 -1.68
CA ALA A 296 -3.27 10.27 -0.33
C ALA A 296 -4.63 10.92 -0.07
N GLY A 297 -4.91 12.08 -0.68
CA GLY A 297 -6.05 12.94 -0.37
C GLY A 297 -5.83 13.88 0.82
N ILE A 298 -4.67 13.79 1.47
CA ILE A 298 -4.26 14.62 2.61
C ILE A 298 -2.84 15.16 2.37
N GLY A 299 -2.53 16.33 2.91
CA GLY A 299 -1.18 16.93 2.83
C GLY A 299 -0.25 16.42 3.94
N GLY A 300 1.06 16.68 3.79
CA GLY A 300 2.05 16.42 4.84
C GLY A 300 2.30 14.94 5.13
N THR A 301 2.22 14.09 4.10
CA THR A 301 2.40 12.63 4.25
C THR A 301 3.86 12.20 4.28
N GLY A 302 4.80 13.05 3.81
CA GLY A 302 6.21 12.71 3.70
C GLY A 302 6.50 11.66 2.63
N ALA A 303 5.63 11.58 1.61
CA ALA A 303 5.74 10.61 0.52
C ALA A 303 6.56 11.16 -0.67
N GLU A 304 6.76 12.48 -0.77
CA GLU A 304 7.67 13.14 -1.71
C GLU A 304 9.15 12.76 -1.52
#